data_AF-A0A3E2VKH2-F1
#
_entry.id   AF-A0A3E2VKH2-F1
#
_cell.length_a   1.000
_cell.length_b   1.000
_cell.length_c   1.000
_cell.angle_alpha   90.00
_cell.angle_beta   90.00
_cell.angle_gamma   90.00
#
_symmetry.space_group_name_H-M   'P 1'
#
loop_
_entity.id
_entity.type
_entity.pdbx_description
1 polymer ?
#
loop_
_entity_poly.entity_id
_entity_poly.type
_entity_poly.pdbx_seq_one_letter_code
_entity_poly.pdbx_strand_id
1 'polypeptide(L)'
;MNKEEFQKALKPITDGLFGKQGTKRYERPHFPLRPLDRMLGDLAAIEPVEWFRYVFSREPLNGKFTDEQRRSWMEQALACGQEYARKVMEEYKSSDPEVIAKAMGMKVSYPTYPEKTDRVLFAEYRVPDTICIYMDAVKKAKKFLEKPEIREILTEGLNISRLLLAHELFHNVEEKYKHEIYTKTEKIRLWSLGPVHNDSTIIALSEIAAMAFAKEITGIPYAPYVMDVFLVYGYSPEEASGLYEEMMEFAGLEPCAPEQAPDPD
;
A
#
# COMPACT_ATOMS: atom_id res chain seq x y z
N MET A 1 8.33 15.80 -10.34
CA MET A 1 7.85 14.80 -11.30
C MET A 1 6.60 15.36 -11.98
N ASN A 2 6.67 15.58 -13.30
CA ASN A 2 5.52 16.03 -14.09
C ASN A 2 4.55 14.86 -14.38
N LYS A 3 3.37 15.15 -14.97
CA LYS A 3 2.35 14.13 -15.28
C LYS A 3 2.91 12.99 -16.15
N GLU A 4 3.77 13.30 -17.11
CA GLU A 4 4.36 12.32 -18.03
C GLU A 4 5.41 11.43 -17.37
N GLU A 5 6.23 11.99 -16.47
CA GLU A 5 7.22 11.25 -15.68
C GLU A 5 6.53 10.34 -14.65
N PHE A 6 5.47 10.82 -14.00
CA PHE A 6 4.65 10.01 -13.09
C PHE A 6 3.97 8.85 -13.82
N GLN A 7 3.43 9.09 -15.02
CA GLN A 7 2.85 8.06 -15.87
C GLN A 7 3.87 6.99 -16.30
N LYS A 8 5.12 7.37 -16.57
CA LYS A 8 6.20 6.39 -16.83
C LYS A 8 6.53 5.56 -15.60
N ALA A 9 6.42 6.16 -14.41
CA ALA A 9 6.74 5.53 -13.13
C ALA A 9 5.60 4.67 -12.53
N LEU A 10 4.37 4.79 -13.05
CA LEU A 10 3.25 3.89 -12.75
C LEU A 10 3.26 2.60 -13.58
N LYS A 11 3.86 2.65 -14.78
CA LYS A 11 4.06 1.47 -15.64
C LYS A 11 4.64 0.23 -14.92
N PRO A 12 5.54 0.34 -13.93
CA PRO A 12 6.04 -0.79 -13.14
C PRO A 12 5.18 -1.14 -11.91
N ILE A 13 4.09 -0.43 -11.66
CA ILE A 13 3.05 -0.80 -10.68
C ILE A 13 2.01 -1.68 -11.37
N THR A 14 1.66 -1.39 -12.62
CA THR A 14 0.81 -2.26 -13.47
C THR A 14 1.57 -3.48 -13.98
N ASP A 15 2.87 -3.34 -14.26
CA ASP A 15 3.78 -4.47 -14.50
C ASP A 15 4.56 -4.75 -13.21
N GLY A 16 4.03 -5.65 -12.37
CA GLY A 16 4.77 -6.18 -11.21
C GLY A 16 6.17 -6.69 -11.58
N LEU A 17 6.99 -6.88 -10.54
CA LEU A 17 8.43 -7.19 -10.48
C LEU A 17 9.03 -8.32 -11.36
N PHE A 18 8.43 -8.79 -12.48
CA PHE A 18 9.06 -9.69 -13.46
C PHE A 18 8.63 -9.37 -14.91
N GLY A 19 9.56 -8.82 -15.70
CA GLY A 19 9.26 -8.32 -17.05
C GLY A 19 9.46 -9.29 -18.22
N LYS A 20 9.10 -8.79 -19.42
CA LYS A 20 9.94 -8.84 -20.63
C LYS A 20 9.57 -7.69 -21.56
N GLN A 21 10.60 -7.02 -22.09
CA GLN A 21 10.49 -6.03 -23.16
C GLN A 21 9.80 -6.62 -24.39
N GLY A 22 8.72 -5.96 -24.81
CA GLY A 22 8.19 -6.03 -26.17
C GLY A 22 8.18 -4.63 -26.75
N THR A 23 8.88 -4.43 -27.87
CA THR A 23 8.93 -3.21 -28.67
C THR A 23 7.60 -2.96 -29.41
N LYS A 24 6.49 -2.89 -28.68
CA LYS A 24 5.26 -2.27 -29.17
C LYS A 24 5.09 -0.95 -28.44
N ARG A 25 4.83 0.12 -29.20
CA ARG A 25 4.39 1.40 -28.65
C ARG A 25 3.07 1.11 -27.94
N TYR A 26 3.14 0.90 -26.63
CA TYR A 26 1.98 0.60 -25.78
C TYR A 26 1.00 1.75 -25.94
N GLU A 27 -0.12 1.49 -26.61
CA GLU A 27 -1.29 2.36 -26.54
C GLU A 27 -1.86 2.20 -25.15
N ARG A 28 -1.98 3.32 -24.44
CA ARG A 28 -2.41 3.33 -23.04
C ARG A 28 -3.86 2.85 -22.98
N PRO A 29 -4.21 1.96 -22.03
CA PRO A 29 -5.62 1.68 -21.75
C PRO A 29 -6.25 2.98 -21.26
N HIS A 30 -7.34 3.37 -21.93
CA HIS A 30 -8.21 4.42 -21.45
C HIS A 30 -9.15 3.83 -20.42
N PHE A 31 -9.10 4.34 -19.20
CA PHE A 31 -10.00 3.93 -18.13
C PHE A 31 -11.15 4.93 -18.01
N PRO A 32 -12.40 4.46 -17.81
CA PRO A 32 -13.49 5.37 -17.52
C PRO A 32 -13.21 6.11 -16.21
N LEU A 33 -13.35 7.44 -16.23
CA LEU A 33 -13.23 8.25 -15.03
C LEU A 33 -14.37 7.95 -14.07
N ARG A 34 -14.05 7.88 -12.77
CA ARG A 34 -15.02 7.64 -11.71
C ARG A 34 -14.94 8.71 -10.63
N PRO A 35 -16.08 9.04 -9.98
CA PRO A 35 -16.09 9.97 -8.87
C PRO A 35 -15.23 9.46 -7.72
N LEU A 36 -14.32 10.30 -7.23
CA LEU A 36 -13.37 9.93 -6.18
C LEU A 36 -14.07 9.49 -4.88
N ASP A 37 -15.11 10.19 -4.46
CA ASP A 37 -15.91 9.85 -3.27
C ASP A 37 -16.49 8.43 -3.38
N ARG A 38 -17.04 8.06 -4.53
CA ARG A 38 -17.57 6.70 -4.74
C ARG A 38 -16.48 5.64 -4.71
N MET A 39 -15.36 5.88 -5.39
CA MET A 39 -14.22 4.96 -5.36
C MET A 39 -13.72 4.74 -3.93
N LEU A 40 -13.52 5.82 -3.17
CA LEU A 40 -13.06 5.71 -1.79
C LEU A 40 -14.09 5.04 -0.88
N GLY A 41 -15.39 5.33 -1.08
CA GLY A 41 -16.47 4.72 -0.31
C GLY A 41 -16.51 3.20 -0.49
N ASP A 42 -16.41 2.73 -1.73
CA ASP A 42 -16.38 1.29 -2.03
C ASP A 42 -15.15 0.63 -1.41
N LEU A 43 -13.95 1.19 -1.61
CA LEU A 43 -12.71 0.61 -1.08
C LEU A 43 -12.69 0.63 0.46
N ALA A 44 -13.18 1.70 1.09
CA ALA A 44 -13.23 1.80 2.55
C ALA A 44 -14.18 0.78 3.19
N ALA A 45 -15.17 0.28 2.44
CA ALA A 45 -16.12 -0.74 2.88
C ALA A 45 -15.58 -2.18 2.73
N ILE A 46 -14.45 -2.40 2.05
CA ILE A 46 -13.87 -3.74 1.87
C ILE A 46 -13.30 -4.23 3.21
N GLU A 47 -13.80 -5.38 3.66
CA GLU A 47 -13.31 -6.05 4.87
C GLU A 47 -11.79 -6.33 4.78
N PRO A 48 -11.02 -6.13 5.86
CA PRO A 48 -9.56 -6.23 5.83
C PRO A 48 -9.02 -7.52 5.23
N VAL A 49 -9.67 -8.66 5.46
CA VAL A 49 -9.21 -9.96 4.96
C VAL A 49 -9.40 -10.11 3.44
N GLU A 50 -10.40 -9.44 2.84
CA GLU A 50 -10.75 -9.59 1.42
C GLU A 50 -9.76 -8.91 0.47
N TRP A 51 -8.84 -8.10 1.01
CA TRP A 51 -7.72 -7.56 0.24
C TRP A 51 -6.69 -8.60 -0.20
N PHE A 52 -6.78 -9.85 0.27
CA PHE A 52 -5.76 -10.87 0.02
C PHE A 52 -5.41 -11.03 -1.47
N ARG A 53 -6.40 -11.11 -2.36
CA ARG A 53 -6.11 -11.31 -3.80
C ARG A 53 -5.34 -10.14 -4.40
N TYR A 54 -5.73 -8.92 -4.05
CA TYR A 54 -5.07 -7.69 -4.49
C TYR A 54 -3.62 -7.62 -3.99
N VAL A 55 -3.39 -7.90 -2.71
CA VAL A 55 -2.04 -7.78 -2.13
C VAL A 55 -1.11 -8.87 -2.68
N PHE A 56 -1.61 -10.11 -2.76
CA PHE A 56 -0.85 -11.22 -3.30
C PHE A 56 -0.68 -11.16 -4.82
N SER A 57 -1.46 -10.38 -5.58
CA SER A 57 -1.20 -10.22 -7.02
C SER A 57 0.17 -9.58 -7.31
N ARG A 58 0.72 -8.86 -6.33
CA ARG A 58 2.05 -8.21 -6.38
C ARG A 58 3.19 -9.14 -5.90
N GLU A 59 2.87 -10.33 -5.41
CA GLU A 59 3.85 -11.31 -4.92
C GLU A 59 4.45 -12.15 -6.07
N PRO A 60 5.78 -12.14 -6.28
CA PRO A 60 6.45 -12.96 -7.28
C PRO A 60 6.04 -14.44 -7.32
N LEU A 61 5.77 -15.02 -6.15
CA LEU A 61 5.43 -16.42 -6.00
C LEU A 61 3.92 -16.69 -6.03
N ASN A 62 3.09 -15.68 -6.33
CA ASN A 62 1.64 -15.76 -6.21
C ASN A 62 1.04 -16.99 -6.92
N GLY A 63 1.53 -17.33 -8.12
CA GLY A 63 1.04 -18.49 -8.89
C GLY A 63 1.23 -19.85 -8.21
N LYS A 64 1.94 -19.91 -7.08
CA LYS A 64 2.16 -21.14 -6.29
C LYS A 64 1.21 -21.29 -5.10
N PHE A 65 0.38 -20.29 -4.82
CA PHE A 65 -0.45 -20.25 -3.62
C PHE A 65 -1.91 -20.57 -3.95
N THR A 66 -2.63 -21.20 -3.02
CA THR A 66 -4.10 -21.28 -3.07
C THR A 66 -4.74 -20.07 -2.40
N ASP A 67 -6.01 -19.79 -2.70
CA ASP A 67 -6.74 -18.69 -2.06
C ASP A 67 -6.90 -18.93 -0.55
N GLU A 68 -7.04 -20.17 -0.11
CA GLU A 68 -7.09 -20.53 1.31
C GLU A 68 -5.78 -20.18 2.02
N GLN A 69 -4.63 -20.46 1.38
CA GLN A 69 -3.32 -20.07 1.93
C GLN A 69 -3.19 -18.55 2.01
N ARG A 70 -3.52 -17.84 0.93
CA ARG A 70 -3.45 -16.36 0.90
C ARG A 70 -4.33 -15.74 1.98
N ARG A 71 -5.56 -16.23 2.15
CA ARG A 71 -6.49 -15.74 3.19
C ARG A 71 -5.94 -16.01 4.59
N SER A 72 -5.45 -17.23 4.85
CA SER A 72 -4.88 -17.58 6.16
C SER A 72 -3.63 -16.74 6.48
N TRP A 73 -2.76 -16.52 5.50
CA TRP A 73 -1.59 -15.67 5.65
C TRP A 73 -1.94 -14.19 5.82
N MET A 74 -2.99 -13.71 5.14
CA MET A 74 -3.52 -12.37 5.33
C MET A 74 -3.93 -12.15 6.79
N GLU A 75 -4.74 -13.04 7.35
CA GLU A 75 -5.17 -12.95 8.76
C GLU A 75 -4.00 -12.95 9.73
N GLN A 76 -3.02 -13.82 9.54
CA GLN A 76 -1.84 -13.92 10.41
C GLN A 76 -0.94 -12.68 10.30
N ALA A 77 -0.72 -12.15 9.10
CA ALA A 77 0.08 -10.94 8.90
C ALA A 77 -0.65 -9.70 9.43
N LEU A 78 -1.98 -9.61 9.27
CA LEU A 78 -2.79 -8.56 9.88
C LEU A 78 -2.66 -8.59 11.42
N ALA A 79 -2.79 -9.78 12.03
CA ALA A 79 -2.63 -9.96 13.47
C ALA A 79 -1.21 -9.58 13.94
N CYS A 80 -0.18 -9.98 13.19
CA CYS A 80 1.21 -9.62 13.46
C CYS A 80 1.40 -8.09 13.47
N GLY A 81 0.92 -7.39 12.45
CA GLY A 81 1.02 -5.92 12.38
C GLY A 81 0.33 -5.22 13.55
N GLN A 82 -0.89 -5.66 13.90
CA GLN A 82 -1.63 -5.14 15.05
C GLN A 82 -0.91 -5.40 16.39
N GLU A 83 -0.39 -6.61 16.58
CA GLU A 83 0.35 -6.99 17.78
C GLU A 83 1.58 -6.10 17.98
N TYR A 84 2.39 -5.95 16.94
CA TYR A 84 3.60 -5.14 17.03
C TYR A 84 3.30 -3.64 17.15
N ALA A 85 2.20 -3.15 16.57
CA ALA A 85 1.76 -1.77 16.81
C ALA A 85 1.43 -1.54 18.29
N ARG A 86 0.65 -2.43 18.92
CA ARG A 86 0.35 -2.34 20.36
C ARG A 86 1.60 -2.42 21.23
N LYS A 87 2.52 -3.36 20.90
CA LYS A 87 3.81 -3.48 21.59
C LYS A 87 4.61 -2.18 21.51
N VAL A 88 4.75 -1.60 20.32
CA VAL A 88 5.51 -0.36 20.10
C VAL A 88 4.84 0.84 20.79
N MET A 89 3.52 0.97 20.70
CA MET A 89 2.80 2.05 21.38
C MET A 89 2.95 1.95 22.91
N GLU A 90 2.96 0.74 23.46
CA GLU A 90 3.17 0.49 24.89
C GLU A 90 4.64 0.69 25.31
N GLU A 91 5.61 0.30 24.47
CA GLU A 91 7.05 0.51 24.70
C GLU A 91 7.39 2.00 24.76
N TYR A 92 6.86 2.79 23.81
CA TYR A 92 7.18 4.22 23.67
C TYR A 92 6.13 5.17 24.27
N LYS A 93 5.06 4.63 24.87
CA LYS A 93 3.96 5.38 25.51
C LYS A 93 3.35 6.45 24.60
N SER A 94 3.19 6.12 23.33
CA SER A 94 2.72 7.05 22.31
C SER A 94 2.08 6.30 21.14
N SER A 95 1.03 6.86 20.55
CA SER A 95 0.50 6.48 19.23
C SER A 95 0.94 7.45 18.14
N ASP A 96 1.83 8.39 18.45
CA ASP A 96 2.38 9.33 17.49
C ASP A 96 3.57 8.73 16.74
N PRO A 97 3.47 8.49 15.41
CA PRO A 97 4.55 7.91 14.63
C PRO A 97 5.84 8.74 14.68
N GLU A 98 5.76 10.08 14.77
CA GLU A 98 6.97 10.92 14.82
C GLU A 98 7.68 10.79 16.18
N VAL A 99 6.90 10.70 17.27
CA VAL A 99 7.46 10.46 18.61
C VAL A 99 8.10 9.08 18.68
N ILE A 100 7.42 8.05 18.16
CA ILE A 100 7.92 6.68 18.09
C ILE A 100 9.21 6.63 17.26
N ALA A 101 9.19 7.20 16.04
CA ALA A 101 10.35 7.26 15.15
C ALA A 101 11.57 7.89 15.84
N LYS A 102 11.36 9.03 16.50
CA LYS A 102 12.43 9.72 17.25
C LYS A 102 12.96 8.86 18.40
N ALA A 103 12.08 8.19 19.15
CA ALA A 103 12.48 7.32 20.25
C ALA A 103 13.22 6.06 19.77
N MET A 104 12.91 5.57 18.57
CA MET A 104 13.62 4.49 17.88
C MET A 104 14.95 4.93 17.26
N GLY A 105 15.29 6.22 17.28
CA GLY A 105 16.51 6.76 16.68
C GLY A 105 16.44 6.93 15.15
N MET A 106 15.24 6.96 14.58
CA MET A 106 15.04 7.10 13.14
C MET A 106 15.32 8.53 12.64
N LYS A 107 15.96 8.62 11.48
CA LYS A 107 16.14 9.84 10.69
C LYS A 107 14.98 9.97 9.70
N VAL A 108 13.95 10.72 10.09
CA VAL A 108 12.80 10.97 9.22
C VAL A 108 13.03 12.24 8.41
N SER A 109 12.83 12.16 7.09
CA SER A 109 12.93 13.30 6.17
C SER A 109 11.71 13.41 5.27
N TYR A 110 11.46 14.62 4.78
CA TYR A 110 10.27 14.96 4.00
C TYR A 110 10.63 15.58 2.63
N PRO A 111 11.40 14.86 1.78
CA PRO A 111 11.75 15.37 0.46
C PRO A 111 10.51 15.56 -0.43
N THR A 112 10.62 16.42 -1.43
CA THR A 112 9.50 16.62 -2.38
C THR A 112 9.35 15.43 -3.32
N TYR A 113 10.47 14.87 -3.80
CA TYR A 113 10.49 13.78 -4.77
C TYR A 113 11.47 12.68 -4.35
N PRO A 114 11.27 11.44 -4.81
CA PRO A 114 12.28 10.39 -4.71
C PRO A 114 13.50 10.69 -5.57
N GLU A 115 14.66 10.20 -5.12
CA GLU A 115 15.90 10.27 -5.88
C GLU A 115 15.91 9.17 -6.95
N LYS A 116 15.92 9.56 -8.24
CA LYS A 116 16.13 8.66 -9.41
C LYS A 116 15.47 7.28 -9.29
N THR A 117 14.14 7.26 -9.24
CA THR A 117 13.37 6.00 -9.31
C THR A 117 12.54 5.96 -10.59
N ASP A 118 12.50 4.78 -11.21
CA ASP A 118 11.59 4.47 -12.31
C ASP A 118 10.19 4.09 -11.81
N ARG A 119 9.92 4.14 -10.48
CA ARG A 119 8.64 3.78 -9.85
C ARG A 119 8.06 4.90 -8.99
N VAL A 120 6.73 5.04 -8.95
CA VAL A 120 6.07 5.94 -7.99
C VAL A 120 6.24 5.37 -6.58
N LEU A 121 6.88 6.12 -5.70
CA LEU A 121 7.02 5.83 -4.27
C LEU A 121 6.38 6.96 -3.48
N PHE A 122 5.67 6.63 -2.41
CA PHE A 122 5.07 7.61 -1.50
C PHE A 122 5.88 7.80 -0.23
N ALA A 123 6.51 6.73 0.23
CA ALA A 123 7.51 6.74 1.27
C ALA A 123 8.49 5.59 1.02
N GLU A 124 9.57 5.57 1.79
CA GLU A 124 10.49 4.44 1.83
C GLU A 124 11.27 4.43 3.14
N TYR A 125 11.53 3.22 3.61
CA TYR A 125 12.51 2.91 4.63
C TYR A 125 13.84 2.48 3.98
N ARG A 126 14.92 3.19 4.34
CA ARG A 126 16.30 2.85 4.00
C ARG A 126 17.01 2.33 5.25
N VAL A 127 17.41 1.07 5.19
CA VAL A 127 18.23 0.43 6.22
C VAL A 127 19.53 1.25 6.42
N PRO A 128 19.96 1.50 7.68
CA PRO A 128 19.39 0.96 8.91
C PRO A 128 18.36 1.87 9.62
N ASP A 129 18.34 3.16 9.34
CA ASP A 129 17.73 4.13 10.25
C ASP A 129 17.05 5.32 9.56
N THR A 130 16.82 5.29 8.25
CA THR A 130 16.33 6.45 7.50
C THR A 130 14.95 6.19 6.92
N ILE A 131 14.02 7.13 7.11
CA ILE A 131 12.69 7.11 6.47
C ILE A 131 12.53 8.39 5.65
N CYS A 132 12.07 8.26 4.41
CA CYS A 132 11.76 9.37 3.53
C CYS A 132 10.26 9.35 3.20
N ILE A 133 9.58 10.47 3.37
CA ILE A 133 8.18 10.64 2.97
C ILE A 133 8.10 11.66 1.84
N TYR A 134 7.60 11.22 0.69
CA TYR A 134 7.61 12.02 -0.54
C TYR A 134 6.41 12.95 -0.60
N MET A 135 6.67 14.23 -0.34
CA MET A 135 5.62 15.21 -0.07
C MET A 135 4.83 15.63 -1.30
N ASP A 136 5.28 15.37 -2.53
CA ASP A 136 4.52 15.73 -3.74
C ASP A 136 3.16 15.01 -3.79
N ALA A 137 3.14 13.70 -3.52
CA ALA A 137 1.91 12.91 -3.53
C ALA A 137 0.97 13.35 -2.42
N VAL A 138 1.52 13.52 -1.21
CA VAL A 138 0.80 14.02 -0.03
C VAL A 138 0.15 15.37 -0.32
N LYS A 139 0.91 16.33 -0.88
CA LYS A 139 0.40 17.68 -1.18
C LYS A 139 -0.69 17.67 -2.24
N LYS A 140 -0.58 16.81 -3.25
CA LYS A 140 -1.59 16.67 -4.32
C LYS A 140 -2.88 16.05 -3.79
N ALA A 141 -2.78 14.97 -3.02
CA ALA A 141 -3.92 14.30 -2.42
C ALA A 141 -4.65 15.18 -1.37
N LYS A 142 -3.90 15.94 -0.58
CA LYS A 142 -4.47 16.85 0.45
C LYS A 142 -5.49 17.85 -0.09
N LYS A 143 -5.39 18.25 -1.36
CA LYS A 143 -6.38 19.15 -2.00
C LYS A 143 -7.79 18.55 -2.03
N PHE A 144 -7.89 17.23 -2.11
CA PHE A 144 -9.17 16.53 -2.12
C PHE A 144 -9.75 16.34 -0.72
N LEU A 145 -8.91 16.35 0.32
CA LEU A 145 -9.38 16.37 1.70
C LEU A 145 -10.11 17.67 2.06
N GLU A 146 -10.08 18.71 1.23
CA GLU A 146 -10.89 19.91 1.44
C GLU A 146 -12.37 19.69 1.10
N LYS A 147 -12.70 18.62 0.36
CA LYS A 147 -14.08 18.30 -0.03
C LYS A 147 -14.82 17.55 1.10
N PRO A 148 -15.99 18.04 1.57
CA PRO A 148 -16.73 17.39 2.66
C PRO A 148 -17.02 15.91 2.43
N GLU A 149 -17.42 15.54 1.22
CA GLU A 149 -17.75 14.16 0.84
C GLU A 149 -16.54 13.21 0.95
N ILE A 150 -15.32 13.73 0.75
CA ILE A 150 -14.09 12.95 0.92
C ILE A 150 -13.70 12.85 2.39
N ARG A 151 -13.89 13.92 3.17
CA ARG A 151 -13.61 13.92 4.62
C ARG A 151 -14.53 12.98 5.39
N GLU A 152 -15.78 12.86 4.97
CA GLU A 152 -16.72 11.94 5.60
C GLU A 152 -16.24 10.49 5.50
N ILE A 153 -15.69 10.11 4.34
CA ILE A 153 -15.18 8.76 4.08
C ILE A 153 -13.82 8.52 4.73
N LEU A 154 -12.86 9.43 4.48
CA LEU A 154 -11.48 9.27 4.95
C LEU A 154 -11.28 9.73 6.39
N THR A 155 -12.31 10.28 7.02
CA THR A 155 -12.33 10.87 8.36
C THR A 155 -11.45 12.12 8.51
N GLU A 156 -11.84 13.03 9.41
CA GLU A 156 -11.00 14.20 9.76
C GLU A 156 -9.69 13.80 10.45
N GLY A 157 -9.61 12.58 10.99
CA GLY A 157 -8.43 12.04 11.66
C GLY A 157 -7.30 11.62 10.71
N LEU A 158 -7.54 11.52 9.39
CA LEU A 158 -6.51 11.10 8.46
C LEU A 158 -5.39 12.14 8.36
N ASN A 159 -4.18 11.70 8.74
CA ASN A 159 -2.94 12.37 8.37
C ASN A 159 -2.09 11.43 7.52
N ILE A 160 -2.08 11.68 6.20
CA ILE A 160 -1.37 10.88 5.20
C ILE A 160 0.11 10.69 5.58
N SER A 161 0.81 11.74 5.99
CA SER A 161 2.23 11.65 6.33
C SER A 161 2.46 10.75 7.55
N ARG A 162 1.60 10.82 8.56
CA ARG A 162 1.68 9.96 9.75
C ARG A 162 1.38 8.51 9.41
N LEU A 163 0.43 8.26 8.52
CA LEU A 163 0.10 6.91 8.05
C LEU A 163 1.27 6.28 7.28
N LEU A 164 1.84 7.03 6.33
CA LEU A 164 3.04 6.60 5.59
C LEU A 164 4.22 6.39 6.53
N LEU A 165 4.44 7.29 7.51
CA LEU A 165 5.50 7.12 8.51
C LEU A 165 5.30 5.84 9.32
N ALA A 166 4.08 5.59 9.80
CA ALA A 166 3.76 4.40 10.57
C ALA A 166 4.00 3.11 9.76
N HIS A 167 3.64 3.11 8.47
CA HIS A 167 3.94 2.02 7.55
C HIS A 167 5.45 1.75 7.49
N GLU A 168 6.27 2.78 7.20
CA GLU A 168 7.72 2.59 7.09
C GLU A 168 8.40 2.25 8.43
N LEU A 169 7.83 2.69 9.56
CA LEU A 169 8.31 2.31 10.89
C LEU A 169 8.18 0.80 11.15
N PHE A 170 7.13 0.17 10.62
CA PHE A 170 6.98 -1.27 10.74
C PHE A 170 8.20 -2.01 10.17
N HIS A 171 8.76 -1.56 9.04
CA HIS A 171 9.92 -2.23 8.44
C HIS A 171 11.18 -2.13 9.31
N ASN A 172 11.32 -1.08 10.13
CA ASN A 172 12.35 -1.06 11.16
C ASN A 172 12.06 -2.04 12.31
N VAL A 173 10.82 -2.09 12.79
CA VAL A 173 10.37 -3.05 13.81
C VAL A 173 10.60 -4.48 13.33
N GLU A 174 10.27 -4.77 12.07
CA GLU A 174 10.47 -6.06 11.44
C GLU A 174 11.95 -6.46 11.39
N GLU A 175 12.85 -5.52 11.09
CA GLU A 175 14.29 -5.77 11.14
C GLU A 175 14.78 -5.99 12.59
N LYS A 176 14.30 -5.20 13.57
CA LYS A 176 14.62 -5.36 15.01
C LYS A 176 14.22 -6.75 15.51
N TYR A 177 13.09 -7.27 15.06
CA TYR A 177 12.49 -8.54 15.51
C TYR A 177 12.59 -9.68 14.48
N LYS A 178 13.49 -9.60 13.50
CA LYS A 178 13.57 -10.52 12.36
C LYS A 178 13.68 -12.03 12.68
N HIS A 179 14.09 -12.37 13.90
CA HIS A 179 14.24 -13.76 14.34
C HIS A 179 12.98 -14.33 14.99
N GLU A 180 11.97 -13.51 15.25
CA GLU A 180 10.72 -13.89 15.94
C GLU A 180 9.46 -13.43 15.18
N ILE A 181 9.53 -12.32 14.44
CA ILE A 181 8.37 -11.74 13.79
C ILE A 181 7.82 -12.67 12.70
N TYR A 182 6.51 -12.84 12.69
CA TYR A 182 5.82 -13.77 11.80
C TYR A 182 6.20 -13.58 10.33
N THR A 183 6.23 -12.32 9.87
CA THR A 183 6.52 -11.97 8.47
C THR A 183 7.93 -12.37 7.99
N LYS A 184 8.88 -12.62 8.91
CA LYS A 184 10.24 -13.11 8.59
C LYS A 184 10.44 -14.59 8.90
N THR A 185 9.67 -15.13 9.85
CA THR A 185 9.79 -16.53 10.27
C THR A 185 8.96 -17.48 9.40
N GLU A 186 7.82 -17.02 8.89
CA GLU A 186 7.00 -17.76 7.94
C GLU A 186 7.69 -17.84 6.58
N LYS A 187 7.86 -19.06 6.08
CA LYS A 187 8.48 -19.34 4.78
C LYS A 187 7.72 -20.40 4.04
N ILE A 188 7.67 -20.26 2.72
CA ILE A 188 7.13 -21.30 1.86
C ILE A 188 8.26 -22.18 1.32
N ARG A 189 8.06 -23.49 1.42
CA ARG A 189 8.92 -24.49 0.78
C ARG A 189 8.61 -24.59 -0.70
N LEU A 190 9.56 -24.19 -1.54
CA LEU A 190 9.40 -24.20 -3.00
C LEU A 190 9.64 -25.58 -3.62
N TRP A 191 10.58 -26.33 -3.07
CA TRP A 191 10.87 -27.71 -3.47
C TRP A 191 11.69 -28.44 -2.39
N SER A 192 11.75 -29.75 -2.50
CA SER A 192 12.61 -30.60 -1.67
C SER A 192 13.18 -31.75 -2.49
N LEU A 193 14.47 -32.02 -2.29
CA LEU A 193 15.19 -33.15 -2.83
C LEU A 193 15.98 -33.81 -1.70
N GLY A 194 15.36 -34.79 -1.04
CA GLY A 194 15.94 -35.43 0.15
C GLY A 194 16.11 -34.43 1.32
N PRO A 195 17.29 -34.36 1.98
CA PRO A 195 17.51 -33.42 3.08
C PRO A 195 17.62 -31.96 2.63
N VAL A 196 17.79 -31.71 1.32
CA VAL A 196 17.90 -30.38 0.75
C VAL A 196 16.51 -29.85 0.42
N HIS A 197 16.19 -28.67 0.91
CA HIS A 197 14.96 -27.96 0.60
C HIS A 197 15.29 -26.50 0.33
N ASN A 198 14.42 -25.85 -0.44
CA ASN A 198 14.53 -24.42 -0.71
C ASN A 198 13.30 -23.73 -0.17
N ASP A 199 13.50 -22.90 0.84
CA ASP A 199 12.44 -22.11 1.47
C ASP A 199 12.60 -20.64 1.06
N SER A 200 11.50 -19.97 0.77
CA SER A 200 11.47 -18.57 0.34
C SER A 200 10.58 -17.75 1.25
N THR A 201 10.95 -16.49 1.45
CA THR A 201 10.13 -15.49 2.15
C THR A 201 8.97 -15.06 1.28
N ILE A 202 7.82 -14.81 1.90
CA ILE A 202 6.64 -14.28 1.22
C ILE A 202 6.65 -12.75 1.44
N ILE A 203 7.00 -11.99 0.41
CA ILE A 203 7.20 -10.53 0.50
C ILE A 203 5.89 -9.85 0.90
N ALA A 204 4.76 -10.32 0.37
CA ALA A 204 3.44 -9.79 0.70
C ALA A 204 3.14 -9.76 2.22
N LEU A 205 3.67 -10.69 3.03
CA LEU A 205 3.39 -10.69 4.48
C LEU A 205 3.91 -9.43 5.18
N SER A 206 5.09 -8.97 4.76
CA SER A 206 5.72 -7.76 5.30
C SER A 206 4.85 -6.53 5.03
N GLU A 207 4.36 -6.39 3.79
CA GLU A 207 3.47 -5.30 3.39
C GLU A 207 2.11 -5.35 4.12
N ILE A 208 1.51 -6.54 4.25
CA ILE A 208 0.24 -6.71 4.97
C ILE A 208 0.38 -6.29 6.42
N ALA A 209 1.44 -6.73 7.09
CA ALA A 209 1.69 -6.39 8.48
C ALA A 209 2.02 -4.89 8.64
N ALA A 210 2.75 -4.29 7.70
CA ALA A 210 3.01 -2.85 7.68
C ALA A 210 1.72 -2.03 7.57
N MET A 211 0.78 -2.43 6.72
CA MET A 211 -0.54 -1.79 6.62
C MET A 211 -1.34 -1.95 7.91
N ALA A 212 -1.39 -3.16 8.47
CA ALA A 212 -2.11 -3.40 9.74
C ALA A 212 -1.50 -2.60 10.91
N PHE A 213 -0.17 -2.53 10.98
CA PHE A 213 0.55 -1.74 11.96
C PHE A 213 0.23 -0.25 11.82
N ALA A 214 0.28 0.29 10.60
CA ALA A 214 -0.02 1.69 10.33
C ALA A 214 -1.47 2.05 10.67
N LYS A 215 -2.42 1.16 10.35
CA LYS A 215 -3.83 1.29 10.73
C LYS A 215 -4.01 1.34 12.24
N GLU A 216 -3.39 0.42 12.97
CA GLU A 216 -3.50 0.33 14.43
C GLU A 216 -2.89 1.57 15.12
N ILE A 217 -1.72 2.05 14.66
CA ILE A 217 -1.08 3.26 15.23
C ILE A 217 -1.89 4.53 14.95
N THR A 218 -2.38 4.68 13.73
CA THR A 218 -3.08 5.92 13.33
C THR A 218 -4.56 5.93 13.67
N GLY A 219 -5.16 4.78 13.97
CA GLY A 219 -6.55 4.65 14.35
C GLY A 219 -7.54 4.85 13.20
N ILE A 220 -7.10 4.79 11.94
CA ILE A 220 -8.02 4.91 10.79
C ILE A 220 -8.98 3.69 10.72
N PRO A 221 -10.25 3.90 10.34
CA PRO A 221 -11.25 2.84 10.40
C PRO A 221 -11.20 1.88 9.21
N TYR A 222 -10.58 2.26 8.10
CA TYR A 222 -10.48 1.48 6.87
C TYR A 222 -9.07 0.88 6.66
N ALA A 223 -8.94 -0.06 5.72
CA ALA A 223 -7.64 -0.61 5.36
C ALA A 223 -6.78 0.44 4.62
N PRO A 224 -5.47 0.59 4.95
CA PRO A 224 -4.64 1.62 4.30
C PRO A 224 -4.49 1.49 2.78
N TYR A 225 -4.83 0.35 2.18
CA TYR A 225 -4.85 0.15 0.72
C TYR A 225 -5.68 1.19 -0.03
N VAL A 226 -6.69 1.81 0.61
CA VAL A 226 -7.44 2.96 0.06
C VAL A 226 -6.50 4.10 -0.40
N MET A 227 -5.33 4.24 0.24
CA MET A 227 -4.34 5.25 -0.11
C MET A 227 -3.67 5.01 -1.47
N ASP A 228 -3.64 3.77 -1.98
CA ASP A 228 -3.06 3.47 -3.29
C ASP A 228 -3.82 4.25 -4.38
N VAL A 229 -5.14 4.20 -4.36
CA VAL A 229 -6.00 4.97 -5.28
C VAL A 229 -5.99 6.46 -4.92
N PHE A 230 -6.13 6.81 -3.65
CA PHE A 230 -6.24 8.21 -3.24
C PHE A 230 -4.99 9.03 -3.60
N LEU A 231 -3.80 8.48 -3.38
CA LEU A 231 -2.54 9.15 -3.69
C LEU A 231 -2.28 9.21 -5.20
N VAL A 232 -2.61 8.16 -5.95
CA VAL A 232 -2.52 8.14 -7.42
C VAL A 232 -3.50 9.14 -8.06
N TYR A 233 -4.71 9.29 -7.50
CA TYR A 233 -5.71 10.23 -8.00
C TYR A 233 -5.19 11.68 -7.99
N GLY A 234 -4.35 12.02 -7.01
CA GLY A 234 -3.66 13.30 -6.93
C GLY A 234 -2.82 13.66 -8.17
N TYR A 235 -2.43 12.65 -8.96
CA TYR A 235 -1.66 12.81 -10.18
C TYR A 235 -2.46 12.54 -11.45
N SER A 236 -3.27 11.48 -11.44
CA SER A 236 -4.02 11.04 -12.61
C SER A 236 -5.32 10.34 -12.19
N PRO A 237 -6.47 11.03 -12.30
CA PRO A 237 -7.79 10.42 -12.06
C PRO A 237 -8.07 9.18 -12.91
N GLU A 238 -7.56 9.14 -14.15
CA GLU A 238 -7.71 8.01 -15.06
C GLU A 238 -6.96 6.77 -14.57
N GLU A 239 -5.69 6.93 -14.17
CA GLU A 239 -4.88 5.81 -13.64
C GLU A 239 -5.42 5.32 -12.29
N ALA A 240 -5.89 6.25 -11.46
CA ALA A 240 -6.55 5.91 -10.20
C ALA A 240 -7.84 5.13 -10.43
N SER A 241 -8.60 5.46 -11.47
CA SER A 241 -9.82 4.73 -11.84
C SER A 241 -9.50 3.32 -12.33
N GLY A 242 -8.43 3.14 -13.11
CA GLY A 242 -7.96 1.81 -13.53
C GLY A 242 -7.45 0.95 -12.37
N LEU A 243 -6.68 1.55 -11.45
CA LEU A 243 -6.24 0.85 -10.23
C LEU A 243 -7.43 0.47 -9.33
N TYR A 244 -8.42 1.36 -9.21
CA TYR A 244 -9.65 1.08 -8.49
C TYR A 244 -10.44 -0.08 -9.11
N GLU A 245 -10.59 -0.13 -10.45
CA GLU A 245 -11.23 -1.27 -11.13
C GLU A 245 -10.52 -2.59 -10.81
N GLU A 246 -9.19 -2.60 -10.88
CA GLU A 246 -8.37 -3.77 -10.53
C GLU A 246 -8.62 -4.21 -9.06
N MET A 247 -8.65 -3.25 -8.12
CA MET A 247 -8.92 -3.52 -6.70
C MET A 247 -10.30 -4.13 -6.48
N MET A 248 -11.33 -3.60 -7.14
CA MET A 248 -12.70 -4.11 -7.04
C MET A 248 -12.83 -5.51 -7.65
N GLU A 249 -12.16 -5.77 -8.78
CA GLU A 249 -12.14 -7.11 -9.40
C GLU A 249 -11.50 -8.14 -8.46
N PHE A 250 -10.35 -7.83 -7.86
CA PHE A 250 -9.74 -8.70 -6.84
C PHE A 250 -10.64 -8.85 -5.60
N ALA A 251 -11.36 -7.79 -5.26
CA ALA A 251 -12.51 -7.70 -4.36
C ALA A 251 -13.59 -8.78 -4.59
N GLY A 252 -13.76 -9.21 -5.83
CA GLY A 252 -14.98 -9.89 -6.28
C GLY A 252 -16.21 -8.97 -6.26
N LEU A 253 -16.01 -7.65 -6.38
CA LEU A 253 -17.03 -6.61 -6.29
C LEU A 253 -17.16 -5.86 -7.62
N GLU A 254 -18.35 -5.34 -7.89
CA GLU A 254 -18.57 -4.50 -9.07
C GLU A 254 -18.10 -3.06 -8.81
N PRO A 255 -17.26 -2.47 -9.69
CA PRO A 255 -16.89 -1.06 -9.58
C PRO A 255 -18.09 -0.14 -9.75
N CYS A 256 -18.10 0.99 -9.06
CA CYS A 256 -19.10 2.04 -9.25
C CYS A 256 -19.15 2.52 -10.70
N ALA A 257 -20.31 3.04 -11.10
CA ALA A 257 -20.51 3.53 -12.46
C ALA A 257 -19.53 4.68 -12.78
N PRO A 258 -18.99 4.73 -14.02
CA PRO A 258 -18.24 5.88 -14.51
C PRO A 258 -19.01 7.20 -14.40
N GLU A 259 -18.29 8.31 -14.37
CA GLU A 259 -18.89 9.62 -14.62
C GLU A 259 -19.59 9.58 -15.98
N GLN A 260 -20.87 9.98 -15.99
CA GLN A 260 -21.58 10.16 -17.25
C GLN A 260 -20.85 11.27 -18.02
N ALA A 261 -20.57 11.03 -19.30
CA ALA A 261 -20.11 12.12 -20.16
C ALA A 261 -21.14 13.27 -20.04
N PRO A 262 -20.71 14.54 -19.92
CA PRO A 262 -21.66 15.64 -19.99
C PRO A 262 -22.48 15.48 -21.27
N ASP A 263 -23.81 15.63 -21.13
CA ASP A 263 -24.70 15.61 -22.29
C ASP A 263 -24.13 16.59 -23.33
N PRO A 264 -24.03 16.19 -24.60
CA PRO A 264 -23.63 17.13 -25.64
C PRO A 264 -24.72 18.19 -25.74
N ASP A 265 -24.42 19.40 -25.24
CA ASP A 265 -25.18 20.62 -25.48
C ASP A 265 -25.39 20.88 -26.98
#